data_AF-A0A7C6JMQ8-F1
#
_entry.id   AF-A0A7C6JMQ8-F1
#
_cell.length_a   1.000
_cell.length_b   1.000
_cell.length_c   1.000
_cell.angle_alpha   90.00
_cell.angle_beta   90.00
_cell.angle_gamma   90.00
#
_symmetry.space_group_name_H-M   'P 1'
#
loop_
_entity.id
_entity.type
_entity.pdbx_description
1 polymer ?
#
loop_
_entity_poly.entity_id
_entity_poly.type
_entity_poly.pdbx_seq_one_letter_code
_entity_poly.pdbx_strand_id
1 'polypeptide(L)'
;MKRAVKNWWISLLMGILAIIMGIFCFAAPGASLVGLTYVFVIGFILGGILDIIFAVSNRDYLYGWGWTLAAGILELLLGIMLFTLPTASITVILVYFVGFWILFRSIWSIGESTQLRMLGVKGWGWALALGILCTVLSFLYLLSPTFSKGIFVVALVGISMLVYGIFRIVMAFEFRQIGKQLKD
;
A
#
# COMPACT_ATOMS: atom_id res chain seq x y z
N MET A 1 2.19 -21.98 -21.28
CA MET A 1 3.25 -20.95 -21.18
C MET A 1 3.60 -20.79 -19.72
N LYS A 2 4.72 -21.38 -19.28
CA LYS A 2 5.16 -21.41 -17.88
C LYS A 2 5.96 -20.13 -17.59
N ARG A 3 5.62 -19.36 -16.56
CA ARG A 3 6.61 -18.60 -15.76
C ARG A 3 5.95 -17.93 -14.57
N ALA A 4 6.39 -18.35 -13.39
CA ALA A 4 6.12 -17.71 -12.11
C ALA A 4 6.40 -16.21 -12.20
N VAL A 5 5.58 -15.39 -11.53
CA VAL A 5 5.85 -13.97 -11.28
C VAL A 5 7.27 -13.85 -10.73
N LYS A 6 8.20 -13.34 -11.55
CA LYS A 6 9.57 -13.03 -11.12
C LYS A 6 9.44 -12.01 -9.99
N ASN A 7 10.23 -12.14 -8.93
CA ASN A 7 10.27 -11.20 -7.80
C ASN A 7 9.00 -11.11 -6.90
N TRP A 8 8.31 -12.24 -6.66
CA TRP A 8 7.21 -12.33 -5.66
C TRP A 8 7.55 -11.78 -4.26
N TRP A 9 8.84 -11.81 -3.89
CA TRP A 9 9.36 -11.25 -2.64
C TRP A 9 9.14 -9.72 -2.51
N ILE A 10 8.98 -8.98 -3.62
CA ILE A 10 8.74 -7.54 -3.58
C ILE A 10 7.37 -7.23 -3.00
N SER A 11 6.34 -8.01 -3.35
CA SER A 11 5.01 -7.87 -2.75
C SER A 11 5.04 -8.18 -1.24
N LEU A 12 5.85 -9.16 -0.83
CA LEU A 12 6.07 -9.49 0.60
C LEU A 12 6.72 -8.30 1.32
N LEU A 13 7.76 -7.70 0.73
CA LEU A 13 8.48 -6.58 1.31
C LEU A 13 7.55 -5.36 1.51
N MET A 14 6.67 -5.09 0.54
CA MET A 14 5.68 -4.02 0.66
C MET A 14 4.63 -4.29 1.74
N GLY A 15 4.21 -5.54 1.87
CA GLY A 15 3.30 -5.94 2.94
C GLY A 15 3.92 -5.74 4.32
N ILE A 16 5.18 -6.14 4.47
CA ILE A 16 5.96 -5.92 5.70
C ILE A 16 6.12 -4.41 5.98
N LEU A 17 6.49 -3.61 4.97
CA LEU A 17 6.64 -2.17 5.08
C LEU A 17 5.34 -1.50 5.55
N ALA A 18 4.20 -1.90 5.00
CA ALA A 18 2.89 -1.40 5.39
C ALA A 18 2.49 -1.81 6.82
N ILE A 19 2.76 -3.05 7.23
CA ILE A 19 2.52 -3.50 8.61
C ILE A 19 3.38 -2.71 9.60
N ILE A 20 4.67 -2.50 9.30
CA ILE A 20 5.57 -1.74 10.17
C ILE A 20 5.03 -0.31 10.36
N MET A 21 4.63 0.35 9.28
CA MET A 21 4.03 1.69 9.36
C MET A 21 2.73 1.70 10.17
N GLY A 22 1.85 0.71 9.96
CA GLY A 22 0.62 0.57 10.72
C GLY A 22 0.85 0.34 12.22
N ILE A 23 1.81 -0.52 12.59
CA ILE A 23 2.21 -0.73 13.99
C ILE A 23 2.78 0.56 14.57
N PHE A 24 3.57 1.32 13.82
CA PHE A 24 4.15 2.58 14.30
C PHE A 24 3.08 3.62 14.61
N CYS A 25 1.98 3.66 13.84
CA CYS A 25 0.82 4.49 14.16
C CYS A 25 0.19 4.13 15.52
N PHE A 26 0.14 2.85 15.89
CA PHE A 26 -0.44 2.41 17.18
C PHE A 26 0.53 2.42 18.35
N ALA A 27 1.82 2.19 18.10
CA ALA A 27 2.84 2.12 19.14
C ALA A 27 3.18 3.51 19.69
N ALA A 28 2.98 4.55 18.88
CA ALA A 28 3.30 5.92 19.27
C ALA A 28 2.14 6.90 19.01
N PRO A 29 0.97 6.73 19.67
CA PRO A 29 -0.15 7.66 19.55
C PRO A 29 0.18 9.03 20.16
N GLY A 30 1.23 9.11 20.98
CA GLY A 30 1.81 10.33 21.54
C GLY A 30 3.11 10.78 20.87
N ALA A 31 3.61 10.09 19.84
CA ALA A 31 4.69 10.66 19.03
C ALA A 31 4.21 11.95 18.39
N SER A 32 5.10 12.94 18.28
CA SER A 32 4.79 14.16 17.55
C SER A 32 4.38 13.79 16.12
N LEU A 33 3.41 14.51 15.56
CA LEU A 33 3.03 14.38 14.15
C LEU A 33 4.24 14.47 13.21
N VAL A 34 5.30 15.17 13.65
CA VAL A 34 6.60 15.27 12.98
C VAL A 34 7.31 13.90 12.90
N GLY A 35 7.28 13.08 13.94
CA GLY A 35 7.87 11.73 13.91
C GLY A 35 7.15 10.82 12.93
N LEU A 36 5.81 10.82 12.96
CA LEU A 36 5.00 10.09 11.98
C LEU A 36 5.26 10.59 10.55
N THR A 37 5.46 11.90 10.39
CA THR A 37 5.77 12.50 9.10
C THR A 37 6.99 11.87 8.45
N TYR A 38 8.11 11.78 9.17
CA TYR A 38 9.33 11.19 8.61
C TYR A 38 9.16 9.71 8.27
N VAL A 39 8.45 8.95 9.11
CA VAL A 39 8.16 7.53 8.84
C VAL A 39 7.36 7.38 7.56
N PHE A 40 6.31 8.18 7.37
CA PHE A 40 5.51 8.16 6.15
C PHE A 40 6.31 8.59 4.93
N VAL A 41 7.07 9.69 5.01
CA VAL A 41 7.90 10.17 3.89
C VAL A 41 8.90 9.09 3.42
N ILE A 42 9.60 8.46 4.36
CA ILE A 42 10.51 7.35 4.05
C ILE A 42 9.73 6.17 3.46
N GLY A 43 8.57 5.85 4.02
CA GLY A 43 7.66 4.82 3.53
C GLY A 43 7.21 5.05 2.09
N PHE A 44 6.82 6.27 1.73
CA PHE A 44 6.43 6.69 0.37
C PHE A 44 7.57 6.53 -0.63
N ILE A 45 8.77 6.98 -0.25
CA ILE A 45 9.94 6.87 -1.12
C ILE A 45 10.30 5.40 -1.36
N LEU A 46 10.40 4.61 -0.28
CA LEU A 46 10.73 3.19 -0.38
C LEU A 46 9.63 2.40 -1.11
N GLY A 47 8.36 2.65 -0.78
CA GLY A 47 7.20 2.02 -1.42
C GLY A 47 7.14 2.31 -2.91
N GLY A 48 7.29 3.58 -3.30
CA GLY A 48 7.33 3.99 -4.70
C GLY A 48 8.48 3.35 -5.49
N ILE A 49 9.70 3.31 -4.93
CA ILE A 49 10.84 2.60 -5.55
C ILE A 49 10.52 1.13 -5.76
N LEU A 50 9.96 0.46 -4.75
CA LEU A 50 9.62 -0.96 -4.83
C LEU A 50 8.53 -1.22 -5.88
N ASP A 51 7.53 -0.34 -6.01
CA ASP A 51 6.44 -0.48 -6.99
C ASP A 51 6.95 -0.27 -8.41
N ILE A 52 7.88 0.67 -8.61
CA ILE A 52 8.58 0.86 -9.89
C ILE A 52 9.37 -0.40 -10.26
N ILE A 53 10.18 -0.93 -9.32
CA ILE A 53 10.97 -2.14 -9.56
C ILE A 53 10.06 -3.33 -9.88
N PHE A 54 8.96 -3.48 -9.15
CA PHE A 54 7.97 -4.55 -9.38
C PHE A 54 7.33 -4.42 -10.76
N ALA A 55 6.84 -3.24 -11.12
CA ALA A 55 6.20 -2.99 -12.40
C ALA A 55 7.15 -3.26 -13.58
N VAL A 56 8.39 -2.79 -13.50
CA VAL A 56 9.41 -3.01 -14.55
C VAL A 56 9.85 -4.47 -14.61
N SER A 57 10.00 -5.15 -13.47
CA SER A 57 10.41 -6.56 -13.41
C SER A 57 9.35 -7.52 -13.97
N ASN A 58 8.07 -7.11 -13.92
CA ASN A 58 6.93 -7.92 -14.27
C ASN A 58 6.14 -7.41 -15.48
N ARG A 59 6.71 -6.46 -16.24
CA ARG A 59 6.11 -5.84 -17.44
C ARG A 59 5.56 -6.81 -18.47
N ASP A 60 6.20 -7.96 -18.64
CA ASP A 60 5.83 -8.96 -19.64
C ASP A 60 4.78 -9.97 -19.12
N TYR A 61 4.45 -9.91 -17.82
CA TYR A 61 3.58 -10.86 -17.13
C TYR A 61 2.32 -10.22 -16.53
N LEU A 62 2.35 -8.93 -16.21
CA LEU A 62 1.22 -8.18 -15.66
C LEU A 62 0.46 -7.43 -16.77
N TYR A 63 -0.80 -7.79 -16.97
CA TYR A 63 -1.72 -6.97 -17.74
C TYR A 63 -1.96 -5.66 -16.97
N GLY A 64 -1.57 -4.51 -17.53
CA GLY A 64 -1.68 -3.22 -16.84
C GLY A 64 -0.47 -2.77 -16.01
N TRP A 65 0.71 -3.38 -16.22
CA TRP A 65 1.97 -2.99 -15.56
C TRP A 65 2.27 -1.48 -15.61
N GLY A 66 1.88 -0.78 -16.69
CA GLY A 66 2.10 0.65 -16.87
C GLY A 66 1.37 1.49 -15.82
N TRP A 67 0.24 1.01 -15.30
CA TRP A 67 -0.46 1.70 -14.23
C TRP A 67 0.18 1.46 -12.86
N THR A 68 0.68 0.26 -12.58
CA THR A 68 1.47 0.00 -11.36
C THR A 68 2.75 0.85 -11.37
N LEU A 69 3.37 1.01 -12.54
CA LEU A 69 4.51 1.91 -12.71
C LEU A 69 4.12 3.36 -12.43
N ALA A 70 3.02 3.84 -13.01
CA ALA A 70 2.54 5.20 -12.79
C ALA A 70 2.22 5.45 -11.31
N ALA A 71 1.58 4.49 -10.64
CA ALA A 71 1.30 4.55 -9.20
C ALA A 71 2.60 4.63 -8.38
N GLY A 72 3.60 3.81 -8.69
CA GLY A 72 4.91 3.86 -8.00
C GLY A 72 5.67 5.16 -8.24
N ILE A 73 5.62 5.72 -9.46
CA ILE A 73 6.21 7.02 -9.77
C ILE A 73 5.51 8.14 -9.00
N LEU A 74 4.17 8.16 -9.00
CA LEU A 74 3.40 9.12 -8.24
C LEU A 74 3.72 9.02 -6.74
N GLU A 75 3.76 7.81 -6.19
CA GLU A 75 4.09 7.58 -4.78
C GLU A 75 5.49 8.12 -4.42
N LEU A 76 6.48 7.86 -5.28
CA LEU A 76 7.84 8.35 -5.10
C LEU A 76 7.91 9.89 -5.18
N LEU A 77 7.26 10.49 -6.17
CA LEU A 77 7.22 11.96 -6.33
C LEU A 77 6.55 12.63 -5.14
N LEU A 78 5.46 12.03 -4.62
CA LEU A 78 4.80 12.51 -3.41
C LEU A 78 5.72 12.44 -2.19
N GLY A 79 6.45 11.34 -2.00
CA GLY A 79 7.45 11.20 -0.94
C GLY A 79 8.54 12.28 -1.03
N ILE A 80 9.08 12.52 -2.22
CA ILE A 80 10.11 13.55 -2.45
C ILE A 80 9.54 14.96 -2.20
N MET A 81 8.35 15.25 -2.71
CA MET A 81 7.66 16.53 -2.49
C MET A 81 7.48 16.80 -1.00
N LEU A 82 6.95 15.82 -0.25
CA LEU A 82 6.75 15.93 1.19
C LEU A 82 8.08 16.11 1.94
N PHE A 83 9.19 15.52 1.47
CA PHE A 83 10.50 15.71 2.08
C PHE A 83 11.04 17.15 1.93
N THR A 84 10.71 17.82 0.83
CA THR A 84 11.18 19.19 0.55
C THR A 84 10.40 20.30 1.25
N LEU A 85 9.23 19.99 1.82
CA LEU A 85 8.36 20.97 2.46
C LEU A 85 8.80 21.31 3.90
N PRO A 86 8.47 22.51 4.42
CA PRO A 86 8.69 22.83 5.83
C PRO A 86 7.87 21.92 6.76
N THR A 87 8.46 21.48 7.87
CA THR A 87 7.85 20.54 8.85
C THR A 87 6.48 20.98 9.38
N ALA A 88 6.29 22.29 9.57
CA ALA A 88 5.03 22.87 10.00
C ALA A 88 3.90 22.66 8.98
N SER A 89 4.20 22.78 7.68
CA SER A 89 3.23 22.59 6.59
C SER A 89 2.94 21.12 6.33
N ILE A 90 3.96 20.26 6.41
CA ILE A 90 3.80 18.82 6.15
C ILE A 90 2.80 18.21 7.12
N THR A 91 2.85 18.58 8.38
CA THR A 91 2.04 17.98 9.45
C THR A 91 0.52 18.06 9.16
N VAL A 92 0.04 19.17 8.62
CA VAL A 92 -1.39 19.38 8.30
C VAL A 92 -1.75 18.68 6.99
N ILE A 93 -0.87 18.80 5.99
CA ILE A 93 -1.09 18.29 4.64
C ILE A 93 -1.01 16.75 4.60
N LEU A 94 -0.16 16.15 5.44
CA LEU A 94 0.13 14.72 5.45
C LEU A 94 -1.09 13.87 5.75
N VAL A 95 -1.98 14.32 6.64
CA VAL A 95 -3.24 13.62 6.94
C VAL A 95 -4.08 13.47 5.67
N TYR A 96 -4.28 14.56 4.93
CA TYR A 96 -5.05 14.54 3.68
C TYR A 96 -4.34 13.73 2.59
N PHE A 97 -3.03 13.90 2.43
CA PHE A 97 -2.24 13.19 1.43
C PHE A 97 -2.20 11.68 1.70
N VAL A 98 -1.96 11.27 2.95
CA VAL A 98 -1.95 9.86 3.35
C VAL A 98 -3.34 9.27 3.16
N GLY A 99 -4.41 9.95 3.58
CA GLY A 99 -5.77 9.47 3.35
C GLY A 99 -6.09 9.25 1.88
N PHE A 100 -5.79 10.24 1.04
CA PHE A 100 -5.99 10.15 -0.40
C PHE A 100 -5.16 9.03 -1.02
N TRP A 101 -3.90 8.87 -0.58
CA TRP A 101 -3.03 7.81 -1.05
C TRP A 101 -3.51 6.41 -0.64
N ILE A 102 -3.92 6.21 0.62
CA ILE A 102 -4.47 4.91 1.08
C ILE A 102 -5.74 4.60 0.30
N LEU A 103 -6.60 5.59 0.04
CA LEU A 103 -7.78 5.41 -0.80
C LEU A 103 -7.41 4.98 -2.22
N PHE A 104 -6.45 5.66 -2.84
CA PHE A 104 -5.97 5.30 -4.18
C PHE A 104 -5.40 3.88 -4.21
N ARG A 105 -4.56 3.50 -3.24
CA ARG A 105 -4.03 2.13 -3.09
C ARG A 105 -5.11 1.08 -2.85
N SER A 106 -6.16 1.43 -2.13
CA SER A 106 -7.28 0.51 -1.84
C SER A 106 -8.12 0.23 -3.07
N ILE A 107 -8.36 1.26 -3.91
CA ILE A 107 -9.00 1.07 -5.21
C ILE A 107 -8.09 0.24 -6.13
N TRP A 108 -6.78 0.52 -6.10
CA TRP A 108 -5.78 -0.22 -6.87
C TRP A 108 -5.76 -1.72 -6.54
N SER A 109 -5.83 -2.07 -5.25
CA SER A 109 -5.80 -3.46 -4.78
C SER A 109 -7.00 -4.30 -5.23
N ILE A 110 -8.16 -3.65 -5.48
CA ILE A 110 -9.32 -4.31 -6.10
C ILE A 110 -8.97 -4.76 -7.52
N GLY A 111 -8.28 -3.91 -8.30
CA GLY A 111 -7.78 -4.26 -9.63
C GLY A 111 -6.83 -5.47 -9.59
N GLU A 112 -5.88 -5.48 -8.65
CA GLU A 112 -4.97 -6.62 -8.47
C GLU A 112 -5.71 -7.91 -8.09
N SER A 113 -6.75 -7.81 -7.25
CA SER A 113 -7.60 -8.95 -6.87
C SER A 113 -8.36 -9.55 -8.05
N THR A 114 -8.75 -8.72 -9.02
CA THR A 114 -9.37 -9.24 -10.26
C THR A 114 -8.37 -9.96 -11.17
N GLN A 115 -7.10 -9.55 -11.17
CA GLN A 115 -6.04 -10.27 -11.88
C GLN A 115 -5.75 -11.63 -11.25
N LEU A 116 -5.80 -11.75 -9.92
CA LEU A 116 -5.72 -13.06 -9.25
C LEU A 116 -6.81 -14.02 -9.69
N ARG A 117 -8.04 -13.52 -9.89
CA ARG A 117 -9.16 -14.31 -10.41
C ARG A 117 -8.83 -14.87 -11.80
N MET A 118 -8.24 -14.06 -12.67
CA MET A 118 -7.82 -14.48 -14.02
C MET A 118 -6.68 -15.50 -13.99
N LEU A 119 -5.84 -15.46 -12.96
CA LEU A 119 -4.75 -16.41 -12.72
C LEU A 119 -5.20 -17.71 -12.04
N GLY A 120 -6.49 -17.86 -11.72
CA GLY A 120 -7.07 -19.09 -11.16
C GLY A 120 -6.72 -19.36 -9.69
N VAL A 121 -6.31 -18.32 -8.94
CA VAL A 121 -5.86 -18.48 -7.55
C VAL A 121 -7.05 -18.60 -6.58
N LYS A 122 -7.03 -19.65 -5.74
CA LYS A 122 -8.02 -19.87 -4.67
C LYS A 122 -7.74 -18.92 -3.48
N GLY A 123 -8.29 -17.71 -3.55
CA GLY A 123 -8.12 -16.67 -2.52
C GLY A 123 -8.57 -15.27 -2.96
N TRP A 124 -8.81 -15.08 -4.27
CA TRP A 124 -9.22 -13.80 -4.88
C TRP A 124 -10.41 -13.12 -4.20
N GLY A 125 -11.39 -13.89 -3.71
CA GLY A 125 -12.61 -13.36 -3.10
C GLY A 125 -12.34 -12.66 -1.77
N TRP A 126 -11.43 -13.23 -0.96
CA TRP A 126 -10.99 -12.62 0.30
C TRP A 126 -10.12 -11.39 0.05
N ALA A 127 -9.23 -11.46 -0.95
CA ALA A 127 -8.43 -10.32 -1.39
C ALA A 127 -9.32 -9.14 -1.82
N LEU A 128 -10.33 -9.42 -2.65
CA LEU A 128 -11.29 -8.41 -3.12
C LEU A 128 -12.13 -7.83 -1.97
N ALA A 129 -12.59 -8.67 -1.03
CA ALA A 129 -13.33 -8.21 0.15
C ALA A 129 -12.49 -7.30 1.04
N LEU A 130 -11.21 -7.63 1.26
CA LEU A 130 -10.28 -6.80 2.01
C LEU A 130 -10.01 -5.47 1.31
N GLY A 131 -9.84 -5.47 -0.02
CA GLY A 131 -9.65 -4.24 -0.80
C GLY A 131 -10.86 -3.30 -0.74
N ILE A 132 -12.07 -3.85 -0.83
CA ILE A 132 -13.32 -3.09 -0.66
C ILE A 132 -13.42 -2.53 0.76
N LEU A 133 -13.15 -3.34 1.79
CA LEU A 133 -13.18 -2.93 3.18
C LEU A 133 -12.18 -1.79 3.44
N CYS A 134 -10.96 -1.91 2.93
CA CYS A 134 -9.94 -0.86 3.00
C CYS A 134 -10.39 0.42 2.29
N THR A 135 -11.04 0.31 1.13
CA THR A 135 -11.57 1.46 0.39
C THR A 135 -12.64 2.20 1.21
N VAL A 136 -13.57 1.46 1.82
CA VAL A 136 -14.61 2.04 2.69
C VAL A 136 -13.98 2.72 3.90
N LEU A 137 -13.03 2.08 4.58
CA LEU A 137 -12.32 2.68 5.72
C LEU A 137 -11.57 3.96 5.34
N SER A 138 -10.89 3.96 4.19
CA SER A 138 -10.14 5.12 3.68
C SER A 138 -11.07 6.27 3.28
N PHE A 139 -12.25 5.95 2.75
CA PHE A 139 -13.25 6.95 2.40
C PHE A 139 -13.89 7.57 3.65
N LEU A 140 -14.23 6.74 4.65
CA LEU A 140 -14.73 7.20 5.95
C LEU A 140 -13.70 8.09 6.67
N TYR A 141 -12.41 7.76 6.54
CA TYR A 141 -11.33 8.61 7.03
C TYR A 141 -11.38 10.02 6.42
N LEU A 142 -11.51 10.13 5.09
CA LEU A 142 -11.55 11.43 4.41
C LEU A 142 -12.81 12.25 4.75
N LEU A 143 -13.93 11.58 5.03
CA LEU A 143 -15.19 12.24 5.41
C LEU A 143 -15.23 12.66 6.88
N SER A 144 -14.31 12.16 7.72
CA SER A 144 -14.28 12.54 9.13
C SER A 144 -13.87 14.02 9.28
N PRO A 145 -14.68 14.88 9.94
CA PRO A 145 -14.35 16.30 10.13
C PRO A 145 -13.02 16.45 10.87
N THR A 146 -12.01 16.95 10.17
CA THR A 146 -10.59 16.64 10.40
C THR A 146 -9.93 17.44 11.53
N PHE A 147 -10.69 18.13 12.39
CA PHE A 147 -10.13 19.13 13.31
C PHE A 147 -10.24 18.86 14.81
N SER A 148 -10.79 17.73 15.27
CA SER A 148 -11.05 17.59 16.71
C SER A 148 -10.25 16.54 17.49
N LYS A 149 -9.73 15.46 16.89
CA LYS A 149 -9.04 14.39 17.67
C LYS A 149 -7.98 13.64 16.86
N GLY A 150 -6.71 14.06 16.92
CA GLY A 150 -5.58 13.43 16.22
C GLY A 150 -5.42 11.91 16.47
N ILE A 151 -5.92 11.40 17.61
CA ILE A 151 -5.88 9.98 17.97
C ILE A 151 -6.77 9.11 17.05
N PHE A 152 -7.95 9.60 16.65
CA PHE A 152 -8.88 8.83 15.81
C PHE A 152 -8.35 8.65 14.38
N VAL A 153 -7.74 9.71 13.84
CA VAL A 153 -7.09 9.75 12.53
C VAL A 153 -5.93 8.77 12.46
N VAL A 154 -5.05 8.78 13.46
CA VAL A 154 -3.89 7.87 13.51
C VAL A 154 -4.32 6.42 13.63
N ALA A 155 -5.39 6.14 14.39
CA ALA A 155 -5.95 4.80 14.50
C ALA A 155 -6.47 4.28 13.15
N LEU A 156 -7.28 5.07 12.43
CA LEU A 156 -7.83 4.66 11.12
C LEU A 156 -6.74 4.43 10.06
N VAL A 157 -5.72 5.27 10.03
CA VAL A 157 -4.54 5.09 9.17
C VAL A 157 -3.83 3.79 9.54
N GLY A 158 -3.58 3.56 10.82
CA GLY A 158 -2.95 2.34 11.32
C GLY A 158 -3.73 1.08 10.90
N ILE A 159 -5.05 1.05 11.11
CA ILE A 159 -5.90 -0.07 10.69
C ILE A 159 -5.78 -0.30 9.18
N SER A 160 -5.91 0.76 8.38
CA SER A 160 -5.89 0.66 6.93
C SER A 160 -4.54 0.15 6.41
N MET A 161 -3.42 0.59 7.00
CA MET A 161 -2.09 0.11 6.65
C MET A 161 -1.85 -1.34 7.05
N LEU A 162 -2.35 -1.76 8.22
CA LEU A 162 -2.27 -3.16 8.65
C LEU A 162 -3.05 -4.07 7.70
N VAL A 163 -4.29 -3.70 7.37
CA VAL A 163 -5.14 -4.47 6.45
C VAL A 163 -4.49 -4.56 5.06
N TYR A 164 -3.99 -3.44 4.53
CA TYR A 164 -3.26 -3.43 3.26
C TYR A 164 -1.98 -4.29 3.31
N GLY A 165 -1.25 -4.24 4.41
CA GLY A 165 -0.04 -5.01 4.61
C GLY A 165 -0.30 -6.52 4.65
N ILE A 166 -1.35 -6.95 5.36
CA ILE A 166 -1.81 -8.34 5.38
C ILE A 166 -2.19 -8.79 3.97
N PHE A 167 -2.95 -7.97 3.23
CA PHE A 167 -3.32 -8.25 1.84
C PHE A 167 -2.09 -8.51 0.95
N ARG A 168 -1.09 -7.63 1.00
CA ARG A 168 0.16 -7.76 0.21
C ARG A 168 0.97 -9.01 0.58
N ILE A 169 0.96 -9.43 1.84
CA ILE A 169 1.62 -10.66 2.30
C ILE A 169 0.91 -11.90 1.77
N VAL A 170 -0.42 -11.96 1.86
CA VAL A 170 -1.23 -13.07 1.32
C VAL A 170 -0.97 -13.22 -0.18
N MET A 171 -1.01 -12.12 -0.92
CA MET A 171 -0.66 -12.05 -2.35
C MET A 171 0.72 -12.64 -2.65
N ALA A 172 1.73 -12.30 -1.83
CA ALA A 172 3.09 -12.78 -2.03
C ALA A 172 3.22 -14.30 -1.86
N PHE A 173 2.51 -14.88 -0.89
CA PHE A 173 2.49 -16.34 -0.70
C PHE A 173 1.75 -17.06 -1.83
N GLU A 174 0.69 -16.47 -2.37
CA GLU A 174 -0.02 -17.00 -3.54
C GLU A 174 0.87 -17.01 -4.79
N PHE A 175 1.58 -15.90 -5.07
CA PHE A 175 2.56 -15.86 -6.16
C PHE A 175 3.68 -16.89 -6.00
N ARG A 176 4.10 -17.18 -4.76
CA ARG A 176 5.07 -18.26 -4.47
C ARG A 176 4.51 -19.65 -4.76
N GLN A 177 3.24 -19.92 -4.45
CA GLN A 177 2.62 -21.22 -4.71
C GLN A 177 2.48 -21.51 -6.21
N ILE A 178 2.07 -20.51 -7.01
CA ILE A 178 2.00 -20.62 -8.48
C ILE A 178 3.40 -20.95 -9.05
N GLY A 179 4.45 -20.34 -8.48
CA GLY A 179 5.82 -20.62 -8.90
C GLY A 179 6.33 -22.02 -8.56
N LYS A 180 5.77 -22.69 -7.55
CA LYS A 180 6.09 -24.08 -7.21
C LYS A 180 5.35 -25.07 -8.11
N GLN A 181 4.05 -24.88 -8.34
CA GLN A 181 3.23 -25.79 -9.17
C GLN A 181 3.66 -25.87 -10.65
N LEU A 182 4.40 -24.88 -11.16
CA LEU A 182 4.93 -24.87 -12.52
C LEU A 182 6.29 -25.58 -12.65
N LYS A 183 6.96 -25.84 -11.53
CA LYS A 183 8.30 -26.42 -11.44
C LYS A 183 8.30 -27.95 -11.31
N ASP A 184 7.16 -28.51 -10.89
CA ASP A 184 6.82 -29.93 -11.01
C ASP A 184 6.20 -30.22 -12.39
#